data_AF-A0AAD7WSH0-F1
#
_entry.id   AF-A0AAD7WSH0-F1
#
_cell.length_a   1.000
_cell.length_b   1.000
_cell.length_c   1.000
_cell.angle_alpha   90.00
_cell.angle_beta   90.00
_cell.angle_gamma   90.00
#
_symmetry.space_group_name_H-M   'P 1'
#
loop_
_entity.id
_entity.type
_entity.pdbx_description
1 polymer ?
#
loop_
_entity_poly.entity_id
_entity_poly.type
_entity_poly.pdbx_seq_one_letter_code
_entity_poly.pdbx_strand_id
1 'polypeptide(L)'
;MASLFKKKTVDDVIKEQNKELRGTQRQIGRDRAALEKEEKRVELEIKKMAKSGNKDACKILAKQLVQLRKQKNRTYAVSSKVTSMSTQTKVMNSQMKMAGAMATTTKVRCSSLLSLPRCPPCGLPGVS
;
A
#
# COMPACT_ATOMS: atom_id res chain seq x y z
N MET A 1 13.70 26.39 -20.83
CA MET A 1 13.92 25.29 -19.85
C MET A 1 13.72 25.82 -18.42
N ALA A 2 12.49 26.05 -17.98
CA ALA A 2 12.22 26.65 -16.65
C ALA A 2 10.94 26.07 -16.05
N SER A 3 10.95 24.77 -15.72
CA SER A 3 9.83 24.15 -14.99
C SER A 3 10.14 22.78 -14.37
N LEU A 4 11.42 22.37 -14.32
CA LEU A 4 11.84 21.13 -13.64
C LEU A 4 11.91 21.23 -12.11
N PHE A 5 11.68 22.43 -11.54
CA PHE A 5 11.80 22.72 -10.10
C PHE A 5 10.48 23.19 -9.45
N LYS A 6 9.32 22.84 -10.00
CA LYS A 6 8.08 22.91 -9.22
C LYS A 6 8.12 21.75 -8.24
N LYS A 7 8.36 22.02 -6.94
CA LYS A 7 8.21 21.05 -5.85
C LYS A 7 6.93 20.26 -6.15
N LYS A 8 7.05 18.93 -6.36
CA LYS A 8 5.90 18.06 -6.63
C LYS A 8 4.82 18.47 -5.63
N THR A 9 3.68 18.94 -6.14
CA THR A 9 2.58 19.30 -5.25
C THR A 9 2.22 18.06 -4.46
N VAL A 10 1.78 18.21 -3.21
CA VAL A 10 1.44 17.07 -2.35
C VAL A 10 0.42 16.15 -3.05
N ASP A 11 -0.46 16.72 -3.87
CA ASP A 11 -1.39 16.01 -4.74
C ASP A 11 -0.72 15.13 -5.81
N ASP A 12 0.35 15.63 -6.45
CA ASP A 12 1.09 14.86 -7.46
C ASP A 12 1.87 13.70 -6.83
N VAL A 13 2.45 13.92 -5.64
CA VAL A 13 3.11 12.86 -4.86
C VAL A 13 2.11 11.78 -4.47
N ILE A 14 0.91 12.16 -4.00
CA ILE A 14 -0.15 11.21 -3.64
C ILE A 14 -0.63 10.42 -4.86
N LYS A 15 -0.75 11.04 -6.04
CA LYS A 15 -1.13 10.34 -7.28
C LYS A 15 -0.08 9.31 -7.71
N GLU A 16 1.19 9.69 -7.64
CA GLU A 16 2.32 8.81 -7.97
C GLU A 16 2.38 7.61 -7.02
N GLN A 17 2.28 7.85 -5.71
CA GLN A 17 2.20 6.80 -4.69
C GLN A 17 1.02 5.85 -4.93
N ASN A 18 -0.16 6.36 -5.27
CA ASN A 18 -1.32 5.51 -5.58
C ASN A 18 -1.07 4.64 -6.83
N LYS A 19 -0.37 5.17 -7.84
CA LYS A 19 -0.01 4.42 -9.05
C LYS A 19 0.99 3.32 -8.73
N GLU A 20 2.00 3.63 -7.93
CA GLU A 20 2.99 2.66 -7.44
C GLU A 20 2.33 1.56 -6.62
N LEU A 21 1.51 1.91 -5.62
CA LEU A 21 0.81 0.93 -4.77
C LEU A 21 -0.10 -0.01 -5.59
N ARG A 22 -0.78 0.50 -6.62
CA ARG A 22 -1.56 -0.32 -7.55
C ARG A 22 -0.67 -1.26 -8.37
N GLY A 23 0.50 -0.79 -8.80
CA GLY A 23 1.51 -1.62 -9.46
C GLY A 23 2.01 -2.75 -8.56
N THR A 24 2.38 -2.41 -7.32
CA THR A 24 2.83 -3.36 -6.30
C THR A 24 1.76 -4.39 -5.97
N GLN A 25 0.49 -4.00 -5.83
CA GLN A 25 -0.62 -4.94 -5.59
C GLN A 25 -0.73 -5.99 -6.72
N ARG A 26 -0.58 -5.57 -7.98
CA ARG A 26 -0.60 -6.49 -9.13
C ARG A 26 0.63 -7.39 -9.15
N GLN A 27 1.80 -6.83 -8.82
CA GLN A 27 3.03 -7.62 -8.73
C GLN A 27 2.91 -8.71 -7.67
N ILE A 28 2.39 -8.39 -6.48
CA ILE A 28 2.11 -9.36 -5.42
C ILE A 28 1.16 -10.47 -5.90
N GLY A 29 0.12 -10.12 -6.68
CA GLY A 29 -0.77 -11.10 -7.30
C GLY A 29 -0.06 -12.05 -8.26
N ARG A 30 0.85 -11.52 -9.09
CA ARG A 30 1.69 -12.32 -10.00
C ARG A 30 2.67 -13.21 -9.23
N ASP A 31 3.33 -12.66 -8.22
CA ASP A 31 4.29 -13.39 -7.38
C ASP A 31 3.61 -14.55 -6.64
N ARG A 32 2.37 -14.37 -6.16
CA ARG A 32 1.56 -15.48 -5.61
C ARG A 32 1.35 -16.60 -6.62
N ALA A 33 0.89 -16.27 -7.82
CA ALA A 33 0.64 -17.26 -8.86
C ALA A 33 1.93 -17.98 -9.30
N ALA A 34 3.08 -17.27 -9.29
CA ALA A 34 4.38 -17.87 -9.55
C ALA A 34 4.79 -18.85 -8.43
N LEU A 35 4.67 -18.44 -7.16
CA LEU A 35 4.97 -19.29 -6.00
C LEU A 35 4.11 -20.55 -5.95
N GLU A 36 2.84 -20.49 -6.35
CA GLU A 36 1.96 -21.67 -6.41
C GLU A 36 2.36 -22.66 -7.51
N LYS A 37 2.89 -22.16 -8.63
CA LYS A 37 3.45 -23.01 -9.70
C LYS A 37 4.75 -23.66 -9.25
N GLU A 38 5.60 -22.92 -8.54
CA GLU A 38 6.84 -23.44 -7.96
C GLU A 38 6.57 -24.51 -6.89
N GLU A 39 5.59 -24.31 -6.01
CA GLU A 39 5.18 -25.32 -5.01
C GLU A 39 4.81 -26.64 -5.69
N LYS A 40 3.99 -26.60 -6.75
CA LYS A 40 3.62 -27.79 -7.54
C LYS A 40 4.83 -28.44 -8.24
N ARG A 41 5.78 -27.64 -8.75
CA ARG A 41 7.00 -28.18 -9.38
C ARG A 41 7.87 -28.91 -8.37
N VAL A 42 8.10 -28.31 -7.21
CA VAL A 42 8.91 -28.91 -6.13
C VAL A 42 8.25 -30.18 -5.60
N GLU A 43 6.91 -30.22 -5.47
CA GLU A 43 6.20 -31.44 -5.10
C GLU A 43 6.40 -32.59 -6.11
N LEU A 44 6.37 -32.28 -7.41
CA LEU A 44 6.62 -33.26 -8.47
C LEU A 44 8.08 -33.74 -8.46
N GLU A 45 9.03 -32.83 -8.24
CA GLU A 45 10.45 -33.15 -8.12
C GLU A 45 10.74 -34.01 -6.90
N ILE A 46 10.14 -33.73 -5.74
CA ILE A 46 10.24 -34.58 -4.54
C ILE A 46 9.75 -35.99 -4.85
N LYS A 47 8.61 -36.15 -5.55
CA LYS A 47 8.09 -37.46 -5.94
C LYS A 47 9.02 -38.21 -6.89
N LYS A 48 9.68 -37.51 -7.82
CA LYS A 48 10.68 -38.11 -8.72
C LYS A 48 11.94 -38.54 -7.97
N MET A 49 12.47 -37.68 -7.11
CA MET A 49 13.68 -37.93 -6.33
C MET A 49 13.49 -38.99 -5.25
N ALA A 50 12.27 -39.13 -4.72
CA ALA A 50 11.91 -40.20 -3.80
C ALA A 50 11.94 -41.58 -4.49
N LYS A 51 11.52 -41.66 -5.76
CA LYS A 51 11.58 -42.91 -6.55
C LYS A 51 13.01 -43.32 -6.90
N SER A 52 13.91 -42.36 -7.11
CA SER A 52 15.34 -42.63 -7.32
C SER A 52 16.12 -42.89 -6.03
N GLY A 53 15.47 -42.85 -4.86
CA GLY A 53 16.06 -43.25 -3.57
C GLY A 53 17.10 -42.27 -3.01
N ASN A 54 17.22 -41.07 -3.58
CA ASN A 54 18.25 -40.11 -3.20
C ASN A 54 17.80 -39.27 -1.98
N LYS A 55 18.06 -39.81 -0.77
CA LYS A 55 17.56 -39.28 0.51
C LYS A 55 18.04 -37.86 0.81
N ASP A 56 19.24 -37.49 0.40
CA ASP A 56 19.79 -36.16 0.71
C ASP A 56 19.21 -35.08 -0.19
N ALA A 57 18.97 -35.38 -1.46
CA ALA A 57 18.24 -34.51 -2.37
C ALA A 57 16.79 -34.28 -1.88
N CYS A 58 16.10 -35.33 -1.41
CA CYS A 58 14.76 -35.19 -0.82
C CYS A 58 14.73 -34.29 0.41
N LYS A 59 15.74 -34.36 1.30
CA LYS A 59 15.83 -33.47 2.48
C LYS A 59 16.01 -32.01 2.08
N ILE A 60 16.80 -31.72 1.05
CA ILE A 60 17.01 -30.34 0.57
C ILE A 60 15.72 -29.79 -0.05
N LEU A 61 15.07 -30.56 -0.93
CA LEU A 61 13.80 -30.16 -1.56
C LEU A 61 12.68 -29.99 -0.53
N ALA A 62 12.63 -30.83 0.51
CA ALA A 62 11.67 -30.68 1.60
C ALA A 62 11.87 -29.37 2.40
N LYS A 63 13.12 -28.98 2.66
CA LYS A 63 13.42 -27.69 3.29
C LYS A 63 12.97 -26.52 2.41
N GLN A 64 13.19 -26.61 1.09
CA GLN A 64 12.72 -25.59 0.14
C GLN A 64 11.20 -25.47 0.14
N LEU A 65 10.47 -26.59 0.21
CA LEU A 65 9.00 -26.58 0.28
C LEU A 65 8.50 -25.83 1.54
N VAL A 66 9.14 -26.04 2.69
CA VAL A 66 8.80 -25.29 3.92
C VAL A 66 9.11 -23.80 3.78
N GLN A 67 10.21 -23.44 3.12
CA GLN A 67 10.54 -22.05 2.84
C GLN A 67 9.52 -21.39 1.91
N LEU A 68 9.09 -22.09 0.84
CA LEU A 68 8.04 -21.61 -0.07
C LEU A 68 6.71 -21.37 0.67
N ARG A 69 6.32 -22.26 1.59
CA ARG A 69 5.12 -22.05 2.43
C ARG A 69 5.26 -20.82 3.33
N LYS A 70 6.42 -20.61 3.96
CA LYS A 70 6.70 -19.39 4.73
C LYS A 70 6.63 -18.15 3.86
N GLN A 71 7.16 -18.21 2.64
CA GLN A 71 7.12 -17.11 1.68
C GLN A 71 5.68 -16.81 1.26
N LYS A 72 4.85 -17.82 1.00
CA LYS A 72 3.41 -17.66 0.72
C LYS A 72 2.70 -16.92 1.85
N ASN A 73 2.92 -17.32 3.10
CA ASN A 73 2.38 -16.62 4.28
C ASN A 73 2.87 -15.18 4.40
N ARG A 74 4.15 -14.91 4.14
CA ARG A 74 4.69 -13.55 4.10
C ARG A 74 4.01 -12.72 3.01
N THR A 75 3.79 -13.28 1.82
CA THR A 75 3.09 -12.59 0.73
C THR A 75 1.64 -12.24 1.10
N TYR A 76 0.97 -13.06 1.94
CA TYR A 76 -0.32 -12.69 2.54
C TYR A 76 -0.23 -11.48 3.47
N ALA A 77 0.74 -11.46 4.39
CA ALA A 77 0.96 -10.30 5.26
C ALA A 77 1.38 -9.04 4.47
N VAL A 78 2.18 -9.19 3.41
CA VAL A 78 2.59 -8.06 2.57
C VAL A 78 1.39 -7.51 1.78
N SER A 79 0.53 -8.38 1.25
CA SER A 79 -0.69 -7.96 0.54
C SER A 79 -1.64 -7.17 1.44
N SER A 80 -1.84 -7.58 2.70
CA SER A 80 -2.67 -6.82 3.64
C SER A 80 -2.01 -5.50 4.02
N LYS A 81 -0.69 -5.48 4.22
CA LYS A 81 0.08 -4.25 4.50
C LYS A 81 -0.02 -3.24 3.35
N VAL A 82 0.17 -3.66 2.10
CA VAL A 82 0.02 -2.78 0.93
C VAL A 82 -1.41 -2.25 0.80
N THR A 83 -2.40 -3.11 1.07
CA THR A 83 -3.81 -2.68 1.10
C THR A 83 -4.06 -1.62 2.18
N SER A 84 -3.52 -1.79 3.38
CA SER A 84 -3.63 -0.81 4.47
C SER A 84 -2.95 0.53 4.14
N MET A 85 -1.77 0.48 3.51
CA MET A 85 -1.07 1.67 3.03
C MET A 85 -1.90 2.42 1.98
N SER A 86 -2.55 1.68 1.06
CA SER A 86 -3.44 2.30 0.06
C SER A 86 -4.62 3.03 0.70
N THR A 87 -5.18 2.50 1.79
CA THR A 87 -6.25 3.14 2.54
C THR A 87 -5.73 4.37 3.27
N GLN A 88 -4.55 4.29 3.90
CA GLN A 88 -3.91 5.42 4.54
C GLN A 88 -3.63 6.56 3.55
N THR A 89 -3.14 6.27 2.34
CA THR A 89 -2.93 7.26 1.29
C THR A 89 -4.24 7.93 0.83
N LYS A 90 -5.34 7.16 0.74
CA LYS A 90 -6.67 7.74 0.45
C LYS A 90 -7.15 8.66 1.57
N VAL A 91 -6.97 8.26 2.82
CA VAL A 91 -7.34 9.06 3.99
C VAL A 91 -6.52 10.36 4.05
N MET A 92 -5.22 10.32 3.75
CA MET A 92 -4.39 11.53 3.63
C MET A 92 -4.86 12.47 2.49
N ASN A 93 -5.25 11.91 1.35
CA ASN A 93 -5.81 12.69 0.23
C ASN A 93 -7.11 13.41 0.63
N SER A 94 -8.04 12.69 1.27
CA SER A 94 -9.29 13.28 1.76
C SER A 94 -9.05 14.37 2.80
N GLN A 95 -8.09 14.17 3.71
CA GLN A 95 -7.70 15.19 4.70
C GLN A 95 -7.11 16.44 4.04
N MET A 96 -6.26 16.31 3.02
CA MET A 96 -5.72 17.44 2.27
C MET A 96 -6.81 18.23 1.55
N LYS A 97 -7.75 17.55 0.90
CA LYS A 97 -8.91 18.21 0.26
C LYS A 97 -9.80 18.91 1.27
N MET A 98 -10.01 18.30 2.44
CA MET A 98 -10.77 18.91 3.54
C MET A 98 -10.05 20.15 4.09
N ALA A 99 -8.73 20.12 4.26
CA ALA A 99 -7.94 21.29 4.68
C ALA A 99 -8.03 22.43 3.65
N GLY A 100 -7.98 22.12 2.35
CA GLY A 100 -8.20 23.09 1.28
C GLY A 100 -9.61 23.70 1.30
N ALA A 101 -10.64 22.88 1.50
CA ALA A 101 -12.04 23.32 1.62
C ALA A 101 -12.32 24.12 2.91
N MET A 102 -11.66 23.78 4.02
CA MET A 102 -11.72 24.55 5.27
C MET A 102 -11.04 25.91 5.14
N ALA A 103 -9.94 25.99 4.39
CA ALA A 103 -9.28 27.27 4.10
C ALA A 103 -10.15 28.18 3.22
N THR A 104 -10.84 27.64 2.20
CA THR A 104 -11.74 28.43 1.36
C THR A 104 -13.01 28.83 2.11
N THR A 105 -13.63 27.92 2.86
CA THR A 105 -14.81 28.26 3.68
C THR A 105 -14.49 29.22 4.82
N THR A 106 -13.30 29.16 5.43
CA THR A 106 -12.88 30.16 6.43
C THR A 106 -12.65 31.53 5.79
N LYS A 107 -12.05 31.58 4.59
CA LYS A 107 -11.92 32.84 3.83
C LYS A 107 -13.27 33.43 3.43
N VAL A 108 -14.18 32.60 2.92
CA VAL A 108 -15.54 33.02 2.51
C VAL A 108 -16.40 33.40 3.72
N ARG A 109 -16.29 32.66 4.83
CA ARG A 109 -16.96 32.98 6.11
C ARG A 109 -16.41 34.28 6.72
N CYS A 110 -15.10 34.51 6.66
CA CYS A 110 -14.49 35.73 7.16
C CYS A 110 -14.86 36.94 6.28
N SER A 111 -14.96 36.78 4.95
CA SER A 111 -15.45 37.84 4.06
C SER A 111 -16.94 38.12 4.21
N SER A 112 -17.76 37.12 4.56
CA SER A 112 -19.21 37.31 4.76
C SER A 112 -19.60 37.74 6.17
N LEU A 113 -18.68 37.67 7.15
CA LEU A 113 -18.92 38.09 8.54
C LEU A 113 -18.75 39.60 8.79
N LEU A 114 -18.41 40.42 7.79
CA LEU A 114 -18.28 41.88 7.97
C LEU A 114 -19.63 42.59 8.22
N SER A 115 -20.77 41.90 8.14
CA SER A 115 -22.11 42.50 8.29
C SER A 115 -22.95 42.01 9.48
N LEU A 116 -22.44 41.15 10.38
CA LEU A 116 -23.21 40.71 11.55
C LEU A 116 -22.34 40.59 12.81
N PRO A 117 -22.66 41.31 13.92
CA PRO A 117 -22.06 41.05 15.21
C PRO A 117 -22.72 39.79 15.79
N ARG A 118 -21.88 38.86 16.26
CA ARG A 118 -22.19 37.59 16.97
C ARG A 118 -22.20 36.35 16.07
N CYS A 119 -21.04 35.69 15.99
CA CYS A 119 -20.98 34.23 16.06
C CYS A 119 -19.77 33.80 16.89
N PRO A 120 -19.95 32.88 17.85
CA PRO A 120 -18.98 32.51 18.90
C PRO A 120 -17.78 31.73 18.34
N PRO A 121 -16.66 31.63 19.10
CA PRO A 121 -15.47 30.92 18.63
C PRO A 121 -15.76 29.41 18.55
N CYS A 122 -15.90 28.88 17.34
CA CYS A 122 -15.88 27.45 17.11
C CYS A 122 -14.49 26.95 17.49
N GLY A 123 -14.39 26.34 18.68
CA GLY A 123 -13.16 25.81 19.25
C GLY A 123 -12.42 24.90 18.29
N LEU A 124 -11.13 25.18 18.17
CA LEU A 124 -10.13 24.30 17.58
C LEU A 124 -10.04 23.03 18.43
N PRO A 125 -10.17 21.82 17.87
CA PRO A 125 -9.58 20.64 18.47
C PRO A 125 -8.08 20.64 18.13
N GLY A 126 -7.29 21.39 18.92
CA GLY A 126 -5.87 21.10 19.16
C GLY A 126 -5.82 20.13 20.33
N VAL A 127 -5.42 18.87 20.14
CA VAL A 127 -4.03 18.42 20.31
C VAL A 127 -3.45 18.89 21.65
N SER A 128 -3.72 18.14 22.72
CA SER A 128 -2.84 17.81 23.84
C SER A 128 -3.46 16.66 24.62
#